data_AF-L1QJF3-F1
#
_entry.id   AF-L1QJF3-F1
#
_cell.length_a   1.000
_cell.length_b   1.000
_cell.length_c   1.000
_cell.angle_alpha   90.00
_cell.angle_beta   90.00
_cell.angle_gamma   90.00
#
_symmetry.space_group_name_H-M   'P 1'
#
loop_
_entity.id
_entity.type
_entity.pdbx_description
1 polymer ?
#
loop_
_entity_poly.entity_id
_entity_poly.type
_entity_poly.pdbx_seq_one_letter_code
_entity_poly.pdbx_strand_id
1 'polypeptide(L)'
;MNMYNEMSFGEFIAKKREEKKITLREMARLLKITPPYLSDIEKERRNPPDKDKLDELANILSLSEDECRYMYDLAGKKRNSISVDLPDYIMERDYVRVALRKAMDLEVGEEEWKKFIEELENRKG
;
A
#
# COMPACT_ATOMS: atom_id res chain seq x y z
N MET A 1 11.01 -0.72 12.67
CA MET A 1 11.81 -1.88 12.20
C MET A 1 11.37 -2.20 10.78
N ASN A 2 12.08 -1.73 9.76
CA ASN A 2 11.81 -2.12 8.37
C ASN A 2 12.39 -3.52 8.13
N MET A 3 11.58 -4.54 8.40
CA MET A 3 11.90 -5.95 8.15
C MET A 3 11.39 -6.45 6.79
N TYR A 4 10.92 -5.53 5.93
CA TYR A 4 10.57 -5.86 4.55
C TYR A 4 11.77 -5.58 3.66
N ASN A 5 12.37 -6.65 3.13
CA ASN A 5 13.19 -6.59 1.91
C ASN A 5 12.51 -5.63 0.91
N GLU A 6 13.26 -4.73 0.26
CA GLU A 6 12.78 -3.69 -0.66
C GLU A 6 12.07 -4.26 -1.91
N MET A 7 10.95 -4.93 -1.71
CA MET A 7 10.16 -5.53 -2.77
C MET A 7 9.38 -4.44 -3.47
N SER A 8 9.43 -4.45 -4.80
CA SER A 8 8.59 -3.60 -5.62
C SER A 8 7.11 -4.02 -5.55
N PHE A 9 6.21 -3.13 -5.99
CA PHE A 9 4.78 -3.44 -6.07
C PHE A 9 4.54 -4.69 -6.94
N GLY A 10 5.15 -4.74 -8.11
CA GLY A 10 5.02 -5.85 -9.05
C GLY A 10 5.49 -7.18 -8.49
N GLU A 11 6.64 -7.18 -7.81
CA GLU A 11 7.18 -8.39 -7.15
C GLU A 11 6.26 -8.88 -6.02
N PHE A 12 5.68 -7.95 -5.24
CA PHE A 12 4.74 -8.30 -4.18
C PHE A 12 3.49 -8.98 -4.73
N ILE A 13 2.90 -8.40 -5.79
CA ILE A 13 1.72 -8.97 -6.44
C ILE A 13 2.04 -10.35 -7.05
N ALA A 14 3.17 -10.48 -7.76
CA ALA A 14 3.58 -11.75 -8.36
C ALA A 14 3.79 -12.83 -7.30
N LYS A 15 4.48 -12.50 -6.20
CA LYS A 15 4.72 -13.41 -5.08
C LYS A 15 3.40 -13.87 -4.44
N LYS A 16 2.50 -12.93 -4.12
CA LYS A 16 1.19 -13.26 -3.53
C LYS A 16 0.33 -14.11 -4.45
N ARG A 17 0.35 -13.80 -5.76
CA ARG A 17 -0.33 -14.60 -6.78
C ARG A 17 0.17 -16.05 -6.77
N GLU A 18 1.49 -16.24 -6.73
CA GLU A 18 2.12 -17.57 -6.74
C GLU A 18 1.89 -18.35 -5.43
N GLU A 19 1.92 -17.68 -4.28
CA GLU A 19 1.55 -18.27 -2.98
C GLU A 19 0.12 -18.81 -2.99
N LYS A 20 -0.80 -18.12 -3.66
CA LYS A 20 -2.19 -18.56 -3.87
C LYS A 20 -2.36 -19.55 -5.02
N LYS A 21 -1.29 -19.94 -5.71
CA LYS A 21 -1.30 -20.82 -6.89
C LYS A 21 -2.18 -20.30 -8.03
N ILE A 22 -2.33 -18.99 -8.14
CA ILE A 22 -3.08 -18.35 -9.21
C ILE A 22 -2.14 -18.13 -10.40
N THR A 23 -2.56 -18.56 -11.59
CA THR A 23 -1.75 -18.30 -12.80
C THR A 23 -1.91 -16.85 -13.24
N LEU A 24 -0.92 -16.30 -13.96
CA LEU A 24 -1.01 -14.95 -14.54
C LEU A 24 -2.29 -14.77 -15.38
N ARG A 25 -2.65 -15.77 -16.19
CA ARG A 25 -3.86 -15.73 -17.04
C ARG A 25 -5.13 -15.73 -16.21
N GLU A 26 -5.18 -16.53 -15.15
CA GLU A 26 -6.34 -16.60 -14.28
C GLU A 26 -6.53 -15.30 -13.49
N MET A 27 -5.46 -14.74 -12.93
CA MET A 27 -5.54 -13.47 -12.23
C MET A 27 -5.97 -12.32 -13.15
N ALA A 28 -5.42 -12.28 -14.38
CA ALA A 28 -5.84 -11.30 -15.38
C ALA A 28 -7.34 -11.42 -15.72
N ARG A 29 -7.84 -12.67 -15.85
CA ARG A 29 -9.27 -12.94 -16.06
C ARG A 29 -10.12 -12.44 -14.88
N LEU A 30 -9.72 -12.70 -13.64
CA LEU A 30 -10.43 -12.26 -12.43
C LEU A 30 -10.48 -10.73 -12.32
N LEU A 31 -9.36 -10.06 -12.62
CA LEU A 31 -9.23 -8.60 -12.61
C LEU A 31 -9.87 -7.92 -13.84
N LYS A 32 -10.35 -8.71 -14.81
CA LYS A 32 -10.89 -8.26 -16.10
C LYS A 32 -9.90 -7.38 -16.89
N ILE A 33 -8.63 -7.77 -16.87
CA ILE A 33 -7.54 -7.14 -17.62
C ILE A 33 -6.85 -8.15 -18.55
N THR A 34 -5.95 -7.68 -19.41
CA THR A 34 -5.20 -8.56 -20.29
C THR A 34 -3.99 -9.19 -19.56
N PRO A 35 -3.61 -10.45 -19.86
CA PRO A 35 -2.41 -11.05 -19.28
C PRO A 35 -1.12 -10.26 -19.53
N PRO A 36 -0.88 -9.65 -20.72
CA PRO A 36 0.27 -8.77 -20.92
C PRO A 36 0.26 -7.55 -20.00
N TYR A 37 -0.90 -6.93 -19.77
CA TYR A 37 -1.00 -5.78 -18.88
C TYR A 37 -0.67 -6.15 -17.42
N LEU A 38 -1.18 -7.28 -16.93
CA LEU A 38 -0.80 -7.78 -15.61
C LEU A 38 0.70 -8.12 -15.54
N SER A 39 1.26 -8.73 -16.59
CA SER A 39 2.70 -9.02 -16.62
C SER A 39 3.55 -7.75 -16.57
N ASP A 40 3.12 -6.67 -17.22
CA ASP A 40 3.84 -5.40 -17.17
C ASP A 40 3.73 -4.71 -15.81
N ILE A 41 2.61 -4.90 -15.09
CA ILE A 41 2.48 -4.48 -13.69
C ILE A 41 3.46 -5.29 -12.81
N GLU A 42 3.44 -6.62 -12.90
CA GLU A 42 4.32 -7.50 -12.11
C GLU A 42 5.81 -7.26 -12.39
N LYS A 43 6.16 -6.72 -13.56
CA LYS A 43 7.53 -6.39 -13.98
C LYS A 43 7.88 -4.91 -13.84
N GLU A 44 7.09 -4.13 -13.11
CA GLU A 44 7.35 -2.71 -12.84
C GLU A 44 7.41 -1.81 -14.09
N ARG A 45 6.92 -2.30 -15.23
CA ARG A 45 6.85 -1.58 -16.52
C ARG A 45 5.62 -0.69 -16.63
N ARG A 46 4.64 -0.88 -15.75
CA ARG A 46 3.46 -0.04 -15.63
C ARG A 46 3.30 0.45 -14.19
N ASN A 47 2.63 1.58 -14.03
CA ASN A 47 2.23 2.02 -12.70
C ASN A 47 1.21 1.04 -12.10
N PRO A 48 1.17 0.92 -10.76
CA PRO A 48 0.10 0.25 -10.05
C PRO A 48 -1.27 0.75 -10.55
N PRO A 49 -2.31 -0.10 -10.53
CA PRO A 49 -3.64 0.31 -10.96
C PRO A 49 -4.33 1.17 -9.89
N ASP A 50 -5.49 1.75 -10.20
CA ASP A 50 -6.24 2.62 -9.29
C ASP A 50 -6.73 1.88 -8.02
N LYS A 51 -7.30 2.64 -7.08
CA LYS A 51 -7.75 2.12 -5.79
C LYS A 51 -8.74 0.97 -5.97
N ASP A 52 -9.74 1.12 -6.84
CA ASP A 52 -10.74 0.08 -7.08
C ASP A 52 -10.10 -1.24 -7.51
N LYS A 53 -9.11 -1.17 -8.42
CA LYS A 53 -8.38 -2.37 -8.86
C LYS A 53 -7.44 -2.91 -7.79
N LEU A 54 -6.84 -2.06 -6.95
CA LEU A 54 -6.05 -2.48 -5.79
C LEU A 54 -6.93 -3.21 -4.77
N ASP A 55 -8.16 -2.74 -4.55
CA ASP A 55 -9.12 -3.39 -3.66
C ASP A 55 -9.54 -4.76 -4.23
N GLU A 56 -9.77 -4.86 -5.55
CA GLU A 56 -9.98 -6.16 -6.22
C GLU A 56 -8.77 -7.09 -6.06
N LEU A 57 -7.54 -6.58 -6.21
CA LEU A 57 -6.31 -7.34 -6.02
C LEU A 57 -6.23 -7.90 -4.59
N ALA A 58 -6.48 -7.06 -3.58
CA ALA A 58 -6.47 -7.47 -2.18
C ALA A 58 -7.47 -8.59 -1.91
N ASN A 59 -8.67 -8.50 -2.48
CA ASN A 59 -9.71 -9.51 -2.36
C ASN A 59 -9.32 -10.83 -3.04
N ILE A 60 -8.87 -10.78 -4.30
CA ILE A 60 -8.45 -11.97 -5.08
C ILE A 60 -7.29 -12.69 -4.40
N LEU A 61 -6.33 -11.93 -3.88
CA LEU A 61 -5.16 -12.45 -3.18
C LEU A 61 -5.44 -12.77 -1.72
N SER A 62 -6.65 -12.48 -1.22
CA SER A 62 -7.05 -12.65 0.18
C SER A 62 -6.00 -12.12 1.15
N LEU A 63 -5.58 -10.88 0.94
CA LEU A 63 -4.57 -10.21 1.75
C LEU A 63 -5.11 -9.93 3.16
N SER A 64 -4.24 -10.05 4.16
CA SER A 64 -4.53 -9.50 5.49
C SER A 64 -4.61 -7.97 5.44
N GLU A 65 -5.12 -7.35 6.51
CA GLU A 65 -5.16 -5.90 6.62
C GLU A 65 -3.76 -5.27 6.51
N ASP A 66 -2.77 -5.87 7.16
CA ASP A 66 -1.38 -5.40 7.09
C ASP A 66 -0.76 -5.60 5.70
N GLU A 67 -1.04 -6.72 5.04
CA GLU A 67 -0.60 -6.96 3.66
C GLU A 67 -1.26 -5.99 2.67
N CYS A 68 -2.52 -5.61 2.93
CA CYS A 68 -3.26 -4.64 2.14
C CYS A 68 -2.67 -3.24 2.29
N ARG A 69 -2.40 -2.78 3.52
CA ARG A 69 -1.70 -1.51 3.79
C ARG A 69 -0.32 -1.49 3.14
N TYR A 70 0.44 -2.57 3.29
CA TYR A 70 1.75 -2.70 2.67
C TYR A 70 1.67 -2.61 1.13
N MET A 71 0.68 -3.26 0.51
CA MET A 71 0.44 -3.15 -0.92
C MET A 71 0.13 -1.70 -1.34
N TYR A 72 -0.69 -0.98 -0.57
CA TYR A 72 -1.02 0.41 -0.86
C TYR A 72 0.20 1.34 -0.71
N ASP A 73 1.06 1.11 0.29
CA ASP A 73 2.33 1.83 0.46
C ASP A 73 3.27 1.62 -0.74
N LEU A 74 3.41 0.38 -1.19
CA LEU A 74 4.19 0.04 -2.40
C LEU A 74 3.62 0.74 -3.64
N ALA A 75 2.29 0.75 -3.77
CA ALA A 75 1.62 1.40 -4.89
C ALA A 75 1.81 2.93 -4.88
N GLY A 76 1.68 3.55 -3.71
CA GLY A 76 1.93 4.98 -3.49
C GLY A 76 3.37 5.36 -3.80
N LYS A 77 4.35 4.60 -3.26
CA LYS A 77 5.78 4.81 -3.52
C LYS A 77 6.10 4.76 -5.01
N LYS A 78 5.59 3.76 -5.74
CA LYS A 78 5.80 3.65 -7.19
C LYS A 78 5.16 4.80 -7.98
N ARG A 79 4.05 5.34 -7.50
CA ARG A 79 3.36 6.50 -8.10
C ARG A 79 3.92 7.85 -7.66
N ASN A 80 4.90 7.87 -6.75
CA ASN A 80 5.35 9.07 -6.06
C ASN A 80 4.18 9.84 -5.42
N SER A 81 3.26 9.11 -4.78
CA SER A 81 2.07 9.64 -4.12
C SER A 81 1.91 9.01 -2.73
N ILE A 82 1.07 9.61 -1.90
CA ILE A 82 0.64 8.99 -0.65
C ILE A 82 -0.12 7.67 -0.92
N SER A 83 -0.11 6.77 0.06
CA SER A 83 -0.86 5.51 0.02
C SER A 83 -2.34 5.78 -0.26
N VAL A 84 -3.00 4.95 -1.07
CA VAL A 84 -4.33 5.23 -1.65
C VAL A 84 -5.48 5.27 -0.62
N ASP A 85 -5.26 4.77 0.58
CA ASP A 85 -6.21 4.72 1.70
C ASP A 85 -6.15 5.94 2.62
N LEU A 86 -5.09 6.75 2.53
CA LEU A 86 -4.87 7.92 3.40
C LEU A 86 -5.50 9.26 2.93
N PRO A 87 -5.64 9.56 1.62
CA PRO A 87 -6.08 10.88 1.15
C PRO A 87 -7.39 11.35 1.79
N ASP A 88 -8.42 10.50 1.77
CA ASP A 88 -9.75 10.87 2.28
C ASP A 88 -9.67 11.16 3.79
N TYR A 89 -8.97 10.31 4.54
CA TYR A 89 -8.78 10.53 5.97
C TYR A 89 -8.11 11.87 6.28
N ILE A 90 -7.05 12.21 5.54
CA ILE A 90 -6.30 13.46 5.71
C ILE A 90 -7.13 14.66 5.26
N MET A 91 -7.87 14.56 4.16
CA MET A 91 -8.60 15.67 3.56
C MET A 91 -9.91 15.99 4.30
N GLU A 92 -10.56 15.00 4.91
CA GLU A 92 -11.77 15.22 5.71
C GLU A 92 -11.50 15.83 7.10
N ARG A 93 -10.25 15.78 7.58
CA ARG A 93 -9.89 16.10 8.98
C ARG A 93 -8.84 17.20 9.06
N ASP A 94 -9.31 18.43 9.27
CA ASP A 94 -8.44 19.61 9.38
C ASP A 94 -7.34 19.44 10.43
N TYR A 95 -7.66 18.84 11.57
CA TYR A 95 -6.72 18.61 12.67
C TYR A 95 -5.56 17.69 12.27
N VAL A 96 -5.78 16.72 11.38
CA VAL A 96 -4.72 15.84 10.85
C VAL A 96 -3.75 16.66 10.01
N ARG A 97 -4.27 17.52 9.11
CA ARG A 97 -3.43 18.39 8.28
C ARG A 97 -2.65 19.41 9.11
N VAL A 98 -3.28 19.98 10.13
CA VAL A 98 -2.62 20.89 11.08
C VAL A 98 -1.50 20.16 11.83
N ALA A 99 -1.75 18.95 12.33
CA ALA A 99 -0.74 18.15 13.02
C ALA A 99 0.45 17.81 12.11
N LEU A 100 0.19 17.35 10.88
CA LEU A 100 1.25 17.05 9.90
C LEU A 100 2.11 18.28 9.57
N ARG A 101 1.49 19.44 9.32
CA ARG A 101 2.23 20.69 9.08
C ARG A 101 3.04 21.11 10.30
N LYS A 102 2.47 21.03 11.50
CA LYS A 102 3.18 21.36 12.74
C LYS A 102 4.38 20.44 12.96
N ALA A 103 4.23 19.14 12.68
CA ALA A 103 5.33 18.19 12.76
C ALA A 103 6.45 18.51 11.75
N MET A 104 6.09 18.95 10.54
CA MET A 104 7.06 19.44 9.55
C MET A 104 7.79 20.70 10.04
N ASP A 105 7.05 21.70 10.56
CA ASP A 105 7.61 22.97 11.05
C ASP A 105 8.58 22.77 12.23
N LEU A 106 8.37 21.71 13.02
CA LEU A 106 9.19 21.35 14.17
C LEU A 106 10.27 20.30 13.85
N GLU A 107 10.40 19.91 12.58
CA GLU A 107 11.36 18.89 12.12
C GLU A 107 11.26 17.56 12.91
N VAL A 108 10.03 17.16 13.27
CA VAL A 108 9.77 15.95 14.08
C VAL A 108 10.34 14.72 13.37
N GLY A 109 11.28 14.05 14.04
CA GLY A 109 12.02 12.93 13.49
C GLY A 109 11.32 11.58 13.66
N GLU A 110 11.89 10.53 13.03
CA GLU A 110 11.35 9.17 13.07
C GLU A 110 11.16 8.64 14.50
N GLU A 111 12.10 8.91 15.41
CA GLU A 111 12.02 8.45 16.80
C GLU A 111 10.89 9.10 17.60
N GLU A 112 10.54 10.35 17.29
CA GLU A 112 9.41 11.03 17.93
C GLU A 112 8.07 10.51 17.40
N TRP A 113 7.99 10.25 16.09
CA TRP A 113 6.83 9.59 15.50
C TRP A 113 6.61 8.18 16.04
N LYS A 114 7.68 7.39 16.24
CA LYS A 114 7.59 6.06 16.87
C LYS A 114 6.99 6.15 18.27
N LYS A 115 7.49 7.07 19.11
CA LYS A 115 6.94 7.28 20.46
C LYS A 115 5.46 7.65 20.41
N PHE A 116 5.07 8.55 19.50
CA PHE A 116 3.67 8.92 19.32
C PHE A 116 2.80 7.71 18.94
N ILE A 117 3.27 6.84 18.04
CA ILE A 117 2.54 5.63 17.65
C ILE A 117 2.43 4.65 18.84
N GLU A 118 3.52 4.41 19.56
CA GLU A 118 3.53 3.56 20.76
C GLU A 118 2.54 4.08 21.82
N GLU A 119 2.46 5.40 22.03
CA GLU A 119 1.46 6.01 22.92
C GLU A 119 0.02 5.75 22.48
N LEU A 120 -0.27 5.70 21.18
CA LEU A 120 -1.60 5.37 20.65
C LEU A 120 -1.94 3.89 20.82
N GLU A 121 -0.97 3.01 20.60
CA GLU A 121 -1.14 1.55 20.76
C GLU A 121 -1.40 1.18 22.22
N ASN A 122 -0.66 1.79 23.15
CA ASN A 122 -0.81 1.55 24.59
C ASN A 122 -2.17 2.00 25.15
N ARG A 123 -2.90 2.89 24.46
CA ARG A 123 -4.27 3.29 24.83
C ARG A 123 -5.35 2.31 24.38
N LYS A 124 -5.03 1.39 23.47
CA LYS A 124 -5.95 0.31 23.06
C LYS A 124 -5.90 -0.89 24.02
N GLY A 125 -5.06 -0.85 25.06
CA GLY A 125 -4.99 -1.81 26.16
C GLY A 125 -6.01 -1.55 27.27
#